data_AF-A0AAE0G9X4-F1
#
_entry.id   AF-A0AAE0G9X4-F1
#
_cell.length_a   1.000
_cell.length_b   1.000
_cell.length_c   1.000
_cell.angle_alpha   90.00
_cell.angle_beta   90.00
_cell.angle_gamma   90.00
#
_symmetry.space_group_name_H-M   'P 1'
#
loop_
_entity.id
_entity.type
_entity.pdbx_description
1 polymer ?
#
loop_
_entity_poly.entity_id
_entity_poly.type
_entity_poly.pdbx_seq_one_letter_code
_entity_poly.pdbx_strand_id
1 'polypeptide(L)'
;MTSSLESPFDPILIEVMSAETPSLSVDEVQSMYEYQVPIVAEGGACSRKKEMAAEPYCLADSLGLGKDYEALATHPQTARIWCLGKIMKLLAEEISAEWVGVYRSVDLGSGPVLLKEAYVGRPSRAEFPLTKEFAENSNNSTVGLTGKAILVENTYTYAGPYYMCDQDVQSEYCTPIIDESSGAVLGIIDAEAFRPEHFTTEFRARIDKVCAGIASSGLLRPVD
;
A
#
# COMPACT_ATOMS: atom_id res chain seq x y z
N MET A 1 8.24 -40.56 7.36
CA MET A 1 7.56 -39.50 6.59
C MET A 1 7.79 -38.20 7.33
N THR A 2 8.84 -37.48 6.94
CA THR A 2 9.13 -36.15 7.47
C THR A 2 8.12 -35.20 6.86
N SER A 3 7.09 -34.84 7.63
CA SER A 3 6.23 -33.70 7.33
C SER A 3 7.14 -32.47 7.32
N SER A 4 7.52 -31.99 6.13
CA SER A 4 8.08 -30.65 6.02
C SER A 4 6.95 -29.72 6.43
N LEU A 5 7.04 -29.19 7.64
CA LEU A 5 6.26 -28.01 8.02
C LEU A 5 6.64 -26.95 6.99
N GLU A 6 5.76 -26.70 6.03
CA GLU A 6 5.87 -25.50 5.19
C GLU A 6 6.01 -24.32 6.15
N SER A 7 6.99 -23.45 5.88
CA SER A 7 7.22 -22.28 6.72
C SER A 7 5.89 -21.52 6.88
N PRO A 8 5.51 -21.12 8.11
CA PRO A 8 4.32 -20.29 8.31
C PRO A 8 4.47 -18.93 7.62
N PHE A 9 5.70 -18.56 7.25
CA PHE A 9 6.00 -17.32 6.57
C PHE A 9 5.93 -17.48 5.06
N ASP A 10 5.37 -16.45 4.46
CA ASP A 10 5.31 -16.22 3.03
C ASP A 10 6.73 -16.24 2.39
N PRO A 11 6.95 -16.96 1.26
CA PRO A 11 8.26 -17.00 0.61
C PRO A 11 8.82 -15.62 0.23
N ILE A 12 7.97 -14.67 -0.21
CA ILE A 12 8.38 -13.29 -0.49
C ILE A 12 8.91 -12.64 0.78
N LEU A 13 8.22 -12.83 1.91
CA LEU A 13 8.68 -12.25 3.17
C LEU A 13 9.95 -12.90 3.68
N ILE A 14 10.11 -14.22 3.56
CA ILE A 14 11.36 -14.89 3.94
C ILE A 14 12.52 -14.33 3.12
N GLU A 15 12.35 -14.23 1.79
CA GLU A 15 13.35 -13.67 0.89
C GLU A 15 13.73 -12.25 1.31
N VAL A 16 12.74 -11.37 1.46
CA VAL A 16 12.99 -9.95 1.76
C VAL A 16 13.54 -9.74 3.18
N MET A 17 12.99 -10.42 4.20
CA MET A 17 13.43 -10.26 5.58
C MET A 17 14.79 -10.89 5.87
N SER A 18 15.21 -11.87 5.06
CA SER A 18 16.56 -12.45 5.15
C SER A 18 17.60 -11.66 4.35
N ALA A 19 17.18 -10.75 3.49
CA ALA A 19 18.07 -9.90 2.72
C ALA A 19 18.64 -8.78 3.60
N GLU A 20 19.95 -8.55 3.51
CA GLU A 20 20.54 -7.35 4.06
C GLU A 20 19.99 -6.13 3.30
N THR A 21 19.54 -5.11 4.04
CA THR A 21 19.19 -3.83 3.41
C THR A 21 20.45 -3.28 2.74
N PRO A 22 20.43 -3.01 1.43
CA PRO A 22 21.60 -2.49 0.74
C PRO A 22 21.96 -1.12 1.28
N SER A 23 23.22 -0.74 1.14
CA SER A 23 23.62 0.66 1.28
C SER A 23 22.95 1.45 0.15
N LEU A 24 21.94 2.24 0.50
CA LEU A 24 21.22 3.10 -0.44
C LEU A 24 21.95 4.42 -0.62
N SER A 25 22.00 4.91 -1.86
CA SER A 25 22.40 6.28 -2.15
C SER A 25 21.36 7.29 -1.68
N VAL A 26 21.77 8.55 -1.50
CA VAL A 26 20.87 9.64 -1.13
C VAL A 26 19.71 9.78 -2.11
N ASP A 27 19.96 9.64 -3.41
CA ASP A 27 18.94 9.74 -4.45
C ASP A 27 17.92 8.58 -4.37
N GLU A 28 18.39 7.36 -4.09
CA GLU A 28 17.50 6.21 -3.88
C GLU A 28 16.60 6.43 -2.66
N VAL A 29 17.17 6.92 -1.55
CA VAL A 29 16.42 7.25 -0.33
C VAL A 29 15.40 8.35 -0.62
N GLN A 30 15.80 9.43 -1.29
CA GLN A 30 14.90 10.50 -1.66
C GLN A 30 13.73 9.98 -2.50
N SER A 31 13.96 9.11 -3.49
CA SER A 31 12.91 8.55 -4.34
C SER A 31 11.89 7.67 -3.60
N MET A 32 12.26 7.12 -2.45
CA MET A 32 11.35 6.36 -1.60
C MET A 32 10.43 7.27 -0.77
N TYR A 33 10.91 8.45 -0.40
CA TYR A 33 10.15 9.40 0.41
C TYR A 33 9.44 10.48 -0.41
N GLU A 34 9.91 10.79 -1.60
CA GLU A 34 9.33 11.82 -2.47
C GLU A 34 8.81 11.22 -3.77
N TYR A 35 7.50 11.35 -3.99
CA TYR A 35 6.86 10.83 -5.18
C TYR A 35 5.74 11.75 -5.67
N GLN A 36 5.54 11.73 -6.99
CA GLN A 36 4.47 12.48 -7.63
C GLN A 36 3.11 11.94 -7.22
N VAL A 37 2.14 12.83 -7.08
CA VAL A 37 0.75 12.50 -6.77
C VAL A 37 -0.19 13.30 -7.66
N PRO A 38 -1.36 12.75 -8.02
CA PRO A 38 -2.37 13.50 -8.76
C PRO A 38 -2.90 14.66 -7.91
N ILE A 39 -3.30 15.75 -8.57
CA ILE A 39 -4.05 16.83 -7.91
C ILE A 39 -5.33 16.24 -7.30
N VAL A 40 -5.52 16.51 -6.02
CA VAL A 40 -6.74 16.17 -5.29
C VAL A 40 -7.71 17.34 -5.43
N ALA A 41 -8.85 17.10 -6.08
CA ALA A 41 -9.92 18.08 -6.24
C ALA A 41 -10.69 18.28 -4.93
N GLU A 42 -11.51 19.34 -4.88
CA GLU A 42 -12.40 19.63 -3.75
C GLU A 42 -13.33 18.43 -3.48
N GLY A 43 -13.40 18.00 -2.20
CA GLY A 43 -14.08 16.74 -1.81
C GLY A 43 -13.22 15.49 -1.89
N GLY A 44 -11.94 15.61 -2.28
CA GLY A 44 -11.00 14.52 -2.25
C GLY A 44 -11.06 13.59 -3.46
N ALA A 45 -11.56 14.02 -4.63
CA ALA A 45 -11.52 13.24 -5.87
C ALA A 45 -10.17 13.40 -6.61
N CYS A 46 -9.64 12.36 -7.30
CA CYS A 46 -8.50 12.54 -8.21
C CYS A 46 -8.95 13.47 -9.35
N SER A 47 -8.09 14.39 -9.78
CA SER A 47 -8.43 15.30 -10.87
C SER A 47 -8.77 14.52 -12.15
N ARG A 48 -9.91 14.82 -12.78
CA ARG A 48 -10.36 14.16 -14.02
C ARG A 48 -9.38 14.34 -15.19
N LYS A 49 -8.44 15.28 -15.09
CA LYS A 49 -7.48 15.64 -16.13
C LYS A 49 -6.12 14.93 -16.01
N LYS A 50 -5.96 14.01 -15.06
CA LYS A 50 -4.65 13.38 -14.74
C LYS A 50 -3.56 14.42 -14.46
N GLU A 51 -3.94 15.60 -13.97
CA GLU A 51 -2.99 16.64 -13.60
C GLU A 51 -2.28 16.20 -12.32
N MET A 52 -0.95 16.27 -12.32
CA MET A 52 -0.11 16.00 -11.15
C MET A 52 0.06 17.27 -10.32
N ALA A 53 0.21 17.11 -9.01
CA ALA A 53 0.59 18.21 -8.14
C ALA A 53 1.92 18.81 -8.60
N ALA A 54 2.07 20.14 -8.46
CA ALA A 54 3.31 20.82 -8.87
C ALA A 54 4.51 20.36 -8.04
N GLU A 55 4.30 20.15 -6.75
CA GLU A 55 5.30 19.64 -5.82
C GLU A 55 5.03 18.16 -5.52
N PRO A 56 6.08 17.32 -5.39
CA PRO A 56 5.92 15.94 -4.97
C PRO A 56 5.38 15.86 -3.54
N TYR A 57 4.69 14.76 -3.26
CA TYR A 57 4.36 14.40 -1.89
C TYR A 57 5.62 13.96 -1.15
N CYS A 58 5.81 14.41 0.10
CA CYS A 58 6.92 14.00 0.95
C CYS A 58 6.44 13.15 2.13
N LEU A 59 6.68 11.85 2.04
CA LEU A 59 6.37 10.88 3.10
C LEU A 59 7.17 11.17 4.38
N ALA A 60 8.41 11.69 4.26
CA ALA A 60 9.24 11.96 5.43
C ALA A 60 8.64 13.06 6.32
N ASP A 61 7.98 14.06 5.72
CA ASP A 61 7.29 15.13 6.46
C ASP A 61 6.09 14.58 7.24
N SER A 62 5.27 13.73 6.59
CA SER A 62 4.13 13.06 7.21
C SER A 62 4.51 12.11 8.35
N LEU A 63 5.73 11.59 8.31
CA LEU A 63 6.30 10.74 9.36
C LEU A 63 7.06 11.53 10.43
N GLY A 64 7.19 12.87 10.29
CA GLY A 64 7.92 13.71 11.23
C GLY A 64 9.43 13.52 11.22
N LEU A 65 10.00 12.98 10.15
CA LEU A 65 11.43 12.68 10.04
C LEU A 65 12.25 13.81 9.40
N GLY A 66 11.60 14.70 8.65
CA GLY A 66 12.26 15.75 7.87
C GLY A 66 13.02 15.21 6.65
N LYS A 67 13.65 16.11 5.89
CA LYS A 67 14.25 15.80 4.58
C LYS A 67 15.77 15.64 4.57
N ASP A 68 16.37 15.28 5.71
CA ASP A 68 17.79 14.94 5.77
C ASP A 68 17.99 13.51 5.21
N TYR A 69 18.09 13.41 3.89
CA TYR A 69 18.17 12.12 3.20
C TYR A 69 19.46 11.35 3.48
N GLU A 70 20.55 12.04 3.85
CA GLU A 70 21.79 11.40 4.31
C GLU A 70 21.55 10.69 5.65
N ALA A 71 20.91 11.37 6.61
CA ALA A 71 20.53 10.75 7.88
C ALA A 71 19.51 9.61 7.66
N LEU A 72 18.51 9.83 6.81
CA LEU A 72 17.49 8.82 6.50
C LEU A 72 18.06 7.56 5.86
N ALA A 73 19.19 7.63 5.14
CA ALA A 73 19.81 6.47 4.51
C ALA A 73 20.15 5.35 5.50
N THR A 74 20.41 5.71 6.75
CA THR A 74 20.72 4.76 7.84
C THR A 74 19.58 4.60 8.85
N HIS A 75 18.47 5.33 8.66
CA HIS A 75 17.36 5.32 9.58
C HIS A 75 16.57 3.99 9.48
N PRO A 76 16.19 3.35 10.60
CA PRO A 76 15.42 2.10 10.59
C PRO A 76 14.11 2.15 9.78
N GLN A 77 13.46 3.32 9.77
CA GLN A 77 12.28 3.58 8.91
C GLN A 77 12.56 3.29 7.44
N THR A 78 13.74 3.66 6.94
CA THR A 78 14.11 3.50 5.53
C THR A 78 14.31 2.03 5.18
N ALA A 79 14.94 1.24 6.05
CA ALA A 79 15.05 -0.20 5.87
C ALA A 79 13.67 -0.87 5.79
N ARG A 80 12.75 -0.46 6.66
CA ARG A 80 11.37 -0.97 6.65
C ARG A 80 10.60 -0.59 5.38
N ILE A 81 10.65 0.68 4.94
CA ILE A 81 10.02 1.12 3.67
C ILE A 81 10.64 0.40 2.48
N TRP A 82 11.96 0.19 2.49
CA TRP A 82 12.66 -0.57 1.45
C TRP A 82 12.14 -2.01 1.37
N CYS A 83 12.01 -2.69 2.52
CA CYS A 83 11.43 -4.03 2.58
C CYS A 83 10.00 -4.05 2.02
N LEU A 84 9.15 -3.11 2.42
CA LEU A 84 7.80 -2.98 1.88
C LEU A 84 7.80 -2.80 0.36
N GLY A 85 8.69 -1.95 -0.18
CA GLY A 85 8.85 -1.76 -1.62
C GLY A 85 9.28 -3.02 -2.35
N LYS A 86 10.18 -3.83 -1.78
CA LYS A 86 10.56 -5.12 -2.34
C LYS A 86 9.42 -6.12 -2.34
N ILE A 87 8.66 -6.20 -1.23
CA ILE A 87 7.48 -7.07 -1.14
C ILE A 87 6.44 -6.68 -2.19
N MET A 88 6.13 -5.37 -2.34
CA MET A 88 5.17 -4.91 -3.36
C MET A 88 5.64 -5.21 -4.78
N LYS A 89 6.94 -5.07 -5.07
CA LYS A 89 7.52 -5.44 -6.37
C LYS A 89 7.33 -6.92 -6.69
N LEU A 90 7.75 -7.80 -5.78
CA LEU A 90 7.64 -9.24 -5.98
C LEU A 90 6.18 -9.68 -6.08
N LEU A 91 5.30 -9.10 -5.25
CA LEU A 91 3.88 -9.40 -5.30
C LEU A 91 3.25 -8.96 -6.63
N ALA A 92 3.55 -7.74 -7.10
CA ALA A 92 3.04 -7.23 -8.37
C ALA A 92 3.47 -8.09 -9.56
N GLU A 93 4.73 -8.55 -9.58
CA GLU A 93 5.24 -9.48 -10.60
C GLU A 93 4.51 -10.83 -10.54
N GLU A 94 4.34 -11.39 -9.33
CA GLU A 94 3.71 -12.70 -9.12
C GLU A 94 2.24 -12.72 -9.55
N ILE A 95 1.47 -11.70 -9.17
CA ILE A 95 0.05 -11.59 -9.54
C ILE A 95 -0.15 -10.90 -10.89
N SER A 96 0.91 -10.45 -11.55
CA SER A 96 0.86 -9.71 -12.82
C SER A 96 -0.08 -8.49 -12.79
N ALA A 97 -0.06 -7.71 -11.71
CA ALA A 97 -0.86 -6.49 -11.58
C ALA A 97 -0.05 -5.26 -12.00
N GLU A 98 -0.73 -4.28 -12.62
CA GLU A 98 -0.10 -3.05 -13.09
C GLU A 98 0.14 -2.03 -11.96
N TRP A 99 -0.61 -2.13 -10.87
CA TRP A 99 -0.42 -1.31 -9.69
C TRP A 99 -0.63 -2.12 -8.41
N VAL A 100 0.30 -2.01 -7.45
CA VAL A 100 0.18 -2.62 -6.11
C VAL A 100 0.80 -1.67 -5.10
N GLY A 101 0.08 -1.36 -4.02
CA GLY A 101 0.58 -0.49 -2.96
C GLY A 101 0.17 -0.95 -1.57
N VAL A 102 1.03 -0.63 -0.61
CA VAL A 102 0.76 -0.83 0.82
C VAL A 102 0.57 0.53 1.49
N TYR A 103 -0.51 0.62 2.25
CA TYR A 103 -0.82 1.79 3.05
C TYR A 103 -0.88 1.40 4.52
N ARG A 104 -0.30 2.23 5.38
CA ARG A 104 -0.37 2.07 6.84
C ARG A 104 -1.44 2.98 7.43
N SER A 105 -2.21 2.45 8.38
CA SER A 105 -3.12 3.25 9.20
C SER A 105 -2.31 4.11 10.17
N VAL A 106 -2.43 5.43 10.08
CA VAL A 106 -1.72 6.40 10.92
C VAL A 106 -2.63 7.57 11.30
N ASP A 107 -2.33 8.25 12.41
CA ASP A 107 -2.95 9.54 12.75
C ASP A 107 -1.93 10.66 12.50
N LEU A 108 -2.22 11.55 11.55
CA LEU A 108 -1.33 12.67 11.16
C LEU A 108 -1.62 13.96 11.95
N GLY A 109 -2.36 13.87 13.06
CA GLY A 109 -2.79 15.04 13.86
C GLY A 109 -3.94 15.82 13.24
N SER A 110 -4.05 15.82 11.91
CA SER A 110 -5.26 16.22 11.17
C SER A 110 -6.35 15.14 11.20
N GLY A 111 -6.02 13.93 11.63
CA GLY A 111 -6.91 12.79 11.78
C GLY A 111 -6.31 11.48 11.23
N PRO A 112 -7.07 10.37 11.37
CA PRO A 112 -6.64 9.07 10.90
C PRO A 112 -6.70 8.98 9.36
N VAL A 113 -5.65 8.41 8.77
CA VAL A 113 -5.52 8.18 7.33
C VAL A 113 -4.86 6.82 7.04
N LEU A 114 -5.06 6.31 5.84
CA LEU A 114 -4.18 5.32 5.22
C LEU A 114 -3.08 6.06 4.47
N LEU A 115 -1.84 5.95 4.92
CA LEU A 115 -0.66 6.59 4.35
C LEU A 115 0.11 5.61 3.48
N LYS A 116 0.34 5.95 2.20
CA LYS A 116 1.09 5.13 1.26
C LYS A 116 2.57 5.12 1.61
N GLU A 117 3.09 3.94 1.93
CA GLU A 117 4.50 3.79 2.31
C GLU A 117 5.34 3.18 1.20
N ALA A 118 4.77 2.28 0.39
CA ALA A 118 5.45 1.73 -0.77
C ALA A 118 4.45 1.30 -1.84
N TYR A 119 4.85 1.38 -3.11
CA TYR A 119 4.02 0.94 -4.23
C TYR A 119 4.84 0.65 -5.49
N VAL A 120 4.19 -0.01 -6.44
CA VAL A 120 4.64 -0.26 -7.81
C VAL A 120 3.53 0.20 -8.75
N GLY A 121 3.91 0.79 -9.88
CA GLY A 121 2.97 1.26 -10.89
C GLY A 121 3.00 2.77 -11.05
N ARG A 122 1.93 3.33 -11.64
CA ARG A 122 1.83 4.76 -11.91
C ARG A 122 1.64 5.58 -10.62
N PRO A 123 2.01 6.88 -10.63
CA PRO A 123 1.71 7.79 -9.53
C PRO A 123 0.23 7.77 -9.16
N SER A 124 -0.05 7.64 -7.87
CA SER A 124 -1.39 7.60 -7.31
C SER A 124 -1.44 8.40 -6.01
N ARG A 125 -2.61 8.50 -5.40
CA ARG A 125 -2.79 9.26 -4.16
C ARG A 125 -1.88 8.78 -3.03
N ALA A 126 -1.42 9.68 -2.16
CA ALA A 126 -0.59 9.35 -1.00
C ALA A 126 -1.40 8.96 0.24
N GLU A 127 -2.57 9.56 0.45
CA GLU A 127 -3.32 9.43 1.69
C GLU A 127 -4.81 9.17 1.43
N PHE A 128 -5.43 8.22 2.12
CA PHE A 128 -6.90 8.11 2.16
C PHE A 128 -7.42 8.44 3.55
N PRO A 129 -8.22 9.51 3.72
CA PRO A 129 -8.86 9.81 5.00
C PRO A 129 -9.70 8.65 5.51
N LEU A 130 -9.49 8.24 6.76
CA LEU A 130 -10.28 7.19 7.42
C LEU A 130 -11.51 7.82 8.09
N THR A 131 -12.38 8.41 7.28
CA THR A 131 -13.66 8.97 7.71
C THR A 131 -14.81 8.24 7.03
N LYS A 132 -15.98 8.20 7.68
CA LYS A 132 -17.19 7.58 7.10
C LYS A 132 -17.58 8.25 5.78
N GLU A 133 -17.54 9.57 5.74
CA GLU A 133 -17.86 10.37 4.55
C GLU A 133 -16.94 10.03 3.36
N PHE A 134 -15.64 9.88 3.60
CA PHE A 134 -14.72 9.52 2.53
C PHE A 134 -14.91 8.05 2.08
N ALA A 135 -15.20 7.15 3.01
CA ALA A 135 -15.47 5.74 2.72
C ALA A 135 -16.71 5.52 1.84
N GLU A 136 -17.70 6.43 1.85
CA GLU A 136 -18.86 6.37 0.95
C GLU A 136 -18.48 6.36 -0.54
N ASN A 137 -17.25 6.77 -0.88
CA ASN A 137 -16.76 6.81 -2.25
C ASN A 137 -15.39 6.14 -2.44
N SER A 138 -14.83 5.49 -1.41
CA SER A 138 -13.49 4.90 -1.44
C SER A 138 -13.50 3.48 -0.91
N ASN A 139 -13.07 2.54 -1.77
CA ASN A 139 -12.79 1.17 -1.38
C ASN A 139 -11.70 1.14 -0.30
N ASN A 140 -10.57 1.83 -0.52
CA ASN A 140 -9.45 1.87 0.43
C ASN A 140 -9.90 2.30 1.84
N SER A 141 -10.62 3.42 1.98
CA SER A 141 -11.11 3.86 3.30
C SER A 141 -12.19 2.94 3.86
N THR A 142 -13.02 2.33 3.02
CA THR A 142 -14.00 1.31 3.47
C THR A 142 -13.28 0.10 4.04
N VAL A 143 -12.28 -0.44 3.35
CA VAL A 143 -11.47 -1.57 3.84
C VAL A 143 -10.74 -1.18 5.13
N GLY A 144 -10.10 0.00 5.15
CA GLY A 144 -9.37 0.52 6.31
C GLY A 144 -10.25 0.70 7.56
N LEU A 145 -11.50 1.11 7.40
CA LEU A 145 -12.45 1.30 8.51
C LEU A 145 -13.14 0.01 8.95
N THR A 146 -13.43 -0.90 8.01
CA THR A 146 -14.27 -2.08 8.28
C THR A 146 -13.48 -3.35 8.53
N GLY A 147 -12.22 -3.41 8.10
CA GLY A 147 -11.42 -4.63 8.11
C GLY A 147 -12.00 -5.71 7.19
N LYS A 148 -12.75 -5.34 6.15
CA LYS A 148 -13.33 -6.27 5.18
C LYS A 148 -12.78 -5.99 3.80
N ALA A 149 -12.21 -7.01 3.17
CA ALA A 149 -11.71 -6.90 1.80
C ALA A 149 -12.83 -6.57 0.82
N ILE A 150 -12.49 -5.84 -0.24
CA ILE A 150 -13.36 -5.51 -1.36
C ILE A 150 -12.72 -6.05 -2.65
N LEU A 151 -13.53 -6.73 -3.46
CA LEU A 151 -13.19 -7.13 -4.82
C LEU A 151 -14.07 -6.36 -5.80
N VAL A 152 -13.43 -5.66 -6.72
CA VAL A 152 -14.06 -5.06 -7.89
C VAL A 152 -13.65 -5.88 -9.10
N GLU A 153 -14.54 -6.77 -9.54
CA GLU A 153 -14.26 -7.62 -10.70
C GLU A 153 -14.22 -6.81 -12.01
N ASN A 154 -15.07 -5.79 -12.14
CA ASN A 154 -15.08 -4.95 -13.33
C ASN A 154 -15.55 -3.53 -12.99
N THR A 155 -14.67 -2.54 -13.15
CA THR A 155 -14.97 -1.14 -12.80
C THR A 155 -16.09 -0.53 -13.65
N TYR A 156 -16.34 -1.05 -14.85
CA TYR A 156 -17.41 -0.58 -15.73
C TYR A 156 -18.81 -1.06 -15.30
N THR A 157 -18.90 -2.15 -14.52
CA THR A 157 -20.18 -2.74 -14.08
C THR A 157 -20.37 -2.74 -12.57
N TYR A 158 -19.34 -2.34 -11.81
CA TYR A 158 -19.39 -2.30 -10.36
C TYR A 158 -20.34 -1.21 -9.86
N ALA A 159 -21.28 -1.61 -9.00
CA ALA A 159 -22.32 -0.73 -8.46
C ALA A 159 -21.98 -0.15 -7.08
N GLY A 160 -20.84 -0.55 -6.48
CA GLY A 160 -20.39 -0.07 -5.18
C GLY A 160 -19.61 1.25 -5.27
N PRO A 161 -19.15 1.77 -4.11
CA PRO A 161 -18.30 2.95 -4.08
C PRO A 161 -17.01 2.67 -4.83
N TYR A 162 -16.69 3.43 -5.88
CA TYR A 162 -15.45 3.23 -6.63
C TYR A 162 -14.78 4.56 -6.93
N TYR A 163 -13.59 4.72 -6.36
CA TYR A 163 -12.74 5.85 -6.62
C TYR A 163 -11.86 5.57 -7.84
N MET A 164 -12.23 6.11 -8.99
CA MET A 164 -11.42 5.94 -10.20
C MET A 164 -10.30 6.99 -10.24
N CYS A 165 -9.09 6.62 -9.84
CA CYS A 165 -7.93 7.50 -10.00
C CYS A 165 -7.23 7.32 -11.36
N ASP A 166 -7.22 6.11 -11.91
CA ASP A 166 -6.77 5.85 -13.28
C ASP A 166 -7.87 5.15 -14.09
N GLN A 167 -8.15 5.68 -15.26
CA GLN A 167 -9.18 5.16 -16.18
C GLN A 167 -8.78 3.83 -16.82
N ASP A 168 -7.50 3.49 -16.79
CA ASP A 168 -7.02 2.22 -17.30
C ASP A 168 -7.34 1.06 -16.34
N VAL A 169 -7.67 1.35 -15.07
CA VAL A 169 -8.00 0.32 -14.06
C VAL A 169 -9.37 -0.28 -14.35
N GLN A 170 -9.39 -1.60 -14.49
CA GLN A 170 -10.57 -2.39 -14.83
C GLN A 170 -10.93 -3.41 -13.76
N SER A 171 -10.04 -3.72 -12.82
CA SER A 171 -10.36 -4.48 -11.61
C SER A 171 -9.48 -4.07 -10.44
N GLU A 172 -9.95 -4.30 -9.22
CA GLU A 172 -9.27 -3.95 -7.96
C GLU A 172 -9.49 -5.07 -6.93
N TYR A 173 -8.46 -5.40 -6.15
CA TYR A 173 -8.60 -6.13 -4.90
C TYR A 173 -7.89 -5.38 -3.78
N CYS A 174 -8.69 -4.83 -2.87
CA CYS A 174 -8.21 -4.12 -1.69
C CYS A 174 -8.52 -4.96 -0.44
N THR A 175 -7.50 -5.28 0.34
CA THR A 175 -7.59 -6.22 1.47
C THR A 175 -6.86 -5.69 2.72
N PRO A 176 -7.41 -5.89 3.93
CA PRO A 176 -6.85 -5.33 5.15
C PRO A 176 -5.66 -6.13 5.66
N ILE A 177 -4.70 -5.42 6.24
CA ILE A 177 -3.63 -6.00 7.05
C ILE A 177 -4.09 -5.92 8.51
N ILE A 178 -4.47 -7.06 9.09
CA ILE A 178 -5.07 -7.13 10.43
C ILE A 178 -4.04 -7.62 11.44
N ASP A 179 -3.93 -6.93 12.57
CA ASP A 179 -3.23 -7.44 13.74
C ASP A 179 -4.07 -8.54 14.38
N GLU A 180 -3.65 -9.80 14.28
CA GLU A 180 -4.43 -10.95 14.77
C GLU A 180 -4.72 -10.90 16.27
N SER A 181 -3.84 -10.25 17.05
CA SER A 181 -3.97 -10.20 18.51
C SER A 181 -5.04 -9.23 18.99
N SER A 182 -5.21 -8.12 18.27
CA SER A 182 -6.12 -7.03 18.64
C SER A 182 -7.33 -6.91 17.72
N GLY A 183 -7.28 -7.50 16.52
CA GLY A 183 -8.27 -7.31 15.46
C GLY A 183 -8.20 -5.93 14.80
N ALA A 184 -7.18 -5.12 15.11
CA ALA A 184 -7.02 -3.78 14.55
C ALA A 184 -6.53 -3.84 13.09
N VAL A 185 -7.00 -2.91 12.26
CA VAL A 185 -6.50 -2.73 10.89
C VAL A 185 -5.22 -1.89 10.93
N LEU A 186 -4.07 -2.55 10.71
CA LEU A 186 -2.76 -1.90 10.64
C LEU A 186 -2.56 -1.13 9.34
N GLY A 187 -3.29 -1.51 8.30
CA GLY A 187 -3.14 -0.95 6.96
C GLY A 187 -3.93 -1.77 5.94
N ILE A 188 -3.62 -1.55 4.66
CA ILE A 188 -4.19 -2.30 3.54
C ILE A 188 -3.11 -2.62 2.52
N ILE A 189 -3.31 -3.69 1.74
CA ILE A 189 -2.77 -3.79 0.39
C ILE A 189 -3.90 -3.46 -0.57
N ASP A 190 -3.58 -2.66 -1.56
CA ASP A 190 -4.44 -2.36 -2.69
C ASP A 190 -3.73 -2.79 -3.98
N ALA A 191 -4.43 -3.52 -4.83
CA ALA A 191 -3.92 -4.04 -6.09
C ALA A 191 -4.92 -3.74 -7.20
N GLU A 192 -4.44 -3.15 -8.28
CA GLU A 192 -5.26 -2.74 -9.44
C GLU A 192 -4.70 -3.36 -10.72
N ALA A 193 -5.59 -3.71 -11.64
CA ALA A 193 -5.22 -4.27 -12.93
C ALA A 193 -6.00 -3.63 -14.09
N PHE A 194 -5.36 -3.57 -15.27
CA PHE A 194 -5.91 -2.96 -16.48
C PHE A 194 -6.78 -3.90 -17.31
N ARG A 195 -7.27 -4.96 -16.67
CA ARG A 195 -8.19 -5.95 -17.24
C ARG A 195 -9.23 -6.34 -16.20
N PRO A 196 -10.47 -6.62 -16.61
CA PRO A 196 -11.50 -7.07 -15.69
C PRO A 196 -11.17 -8.49 -15.22
N GLU A 197 -11.76 -8.88 -14.09
CA GLU A 197 -11.72 -10.24 -13.52
C GLU A 197 -10.30 -10.77 -13.29
N HIS A 198 -9.33 -9.87 -13.13
CA HIS A 198 -7.92 -10.24 -12.98
C HIS A 198 -7.65 -10.99 -11.68
N PHE A 199 -8.26 -10.55 -10.58
CA PHE A 199 -7.99 -11.06 -9.23
C PHE A 199 -8.75 -12.37 -8.96
N THR A 200 -8.22 -13.45 -9.52
CA THR A 200 -8.69 -14.81 -9.27
C THR A 200 -8.63 -15.19 -7.78
N THR A 201 -9.26 -16.30 -7.40
CA THR A 201 -9.14 -16.85 -6.04
C THR A 201 -7.68 -17.11 -5.63
N GLU A 202 -6.85 -17.55 -6.57
CA GLU A 202 -5.42 -17.80 -6.32
C GLU A 202 -4.66 -16.50 -6.03
N PHE A 203 -4.84 -15.47 -6.86
CA PHE A 203 -4.19 -14.18 -6.62
C PHE A 203 -4.68 -13.50 -5.35
N ARG A 204 -5.97 -13.59 -5.02
CA ARG A 204 -6.49 -13.07 -3.75
C ARG A 204 -5.87 -13.78 -2.55
N ALA A 205 -5.83 -15.11 -2.57
CA ALA A 205 -5.17 -15.89 -1.52
C ALA A 205 -3.68 -15.55 -1.39
N ARG A 206 -3.02 -15.24 -2.50
CA ARG A 206 -1.63 -14.78 -2.53
C ARG A 206 -1.46 -13.43 -1.82
N ILE A 207 -2.28 -12.45 -2.17
CA ILE A 207 -2.24 -11.11 -1.57
C ILE A 207 -2.59 -11.18 -0.08
N ASP A 208 -3.60 -11.97 0.30
CA ASP A 208 -4.00 -12.16 1.70
C ASP A 208 -2.87 -12.80 2.53
N LYS A 209 -2.13 -13.76 1.96
CA LYS A 209 -0.96 -14.36 2.62
C LYS A 209 0.17 -13.36 2.84
N VAL A 210 0.42 -12.47 1.88
CA VAL A 210 1.37 -11.35 2.05
C VAL A 210 0.88 -10.40 3.15
N CYS A 211 -0.42 -10.08 3.21
CA CYS A 211 -0.98 -9.26 4.28
C CYS A 211 -0.74 -9.87 5.68
N ALA A 212 -1.05 -11.15 5.86
CA ALA A 212 -0.80 -11.86 7.11
C ALA A 212 0.69 -11.91 7.48
N GLY A 213 1.55 -12.09 6.48
CA GLY A 213 3.00 -12.00 6.64
C GLY A 213 3.44 -10.62 7.14
N ILE A 214 2.96 -9.55 6.51
CA ILE A 214 3.30 -8.17 6.90
C ILE A 214 2.82 -7.89 8.33
N ALA A 215 1.60 -8.30 8.68
CA ALA A 215 1.06 -8.14 10.03
C ALA A 215 1.93 -8.82 11.10
N SER A 216 2.34 -10.07 10.85
CA SER A 216 3.13 -10.87 11.80
C SER A 216 4.60 -10.46 11.89
N SER A 217 5.16 -9.87 10.82
CA SER A 217 6.55 -9.40 10.80
C SER A 217 6.80 -8.10 11.58
N GLY A 218 5.74 -7.32 11.86
CA GLY A 218 5.86 -6.00 12.48
C GLY A 218 6.26 -4.89 11.51
N LEU A 219 6.33 -5.14 10.19
CA LEU A 219 6.72 -4.15 9.18
C LEU A 219 5.80 -2.93 9.08
N LEU A 220 4.58 -2.97 9.62
CA LEU A 220 3.69 -1.81 9.74
C LEU A 220 3.59 -1.24 11.14
N ARG A 221 4.42 -1.69 12.08
CA ARG A 221 4.48 -1.06 13.41
C ARG A 221 5.43 0.14 13.35
N PRO A 222 5.17 1.21 14.14
CA PRO A 222 6.12 2.29 14.30
C PRO A 222 7.50 1.75 14.69
N VAL A 223 8.55 2.38 14.16
CA VAL A 223 9.92 2.10 14.58
C VAL A 223 10.33 3.23 15.52
N ASP A 224 10.63 2.87 16.76
CA ASP A 224 11.12 3.79 17.79
C ASP A 224 12.55 4.28 17.50
#